data_AF-A0A1G3CKV9-F1
#
_entry.id   AF-A0A1G3CKV9-F1
#
_cell.length_a   1.000
_cell.length_b   1.000
_cell.length_c   1.000
_cell.angle_alpha   90.00
_cell.angle_beta   90.00
_cell.angle_gamma   90.00
#
_symmetry.space_group_name_H-M   'P 1'
#
loop_
_entity.id
_entity.type
_entity.pdbx_description
1 polymer ?
#
loop_
_entity_poly.entity_id
_entity_poly.type
_entity_poly.pdbx_seq_one_letter_code
_entity_poly.pdbx_strand_id
1 'polypeptide(L)'
;MLGAFTCLQLKKEWCAGALIAAAVSIKAFPILSIAYLVYRRHWKATLFTLAFMFFFLVLLPASLRGFQRNLQDLKTWSEGMVFHYDANSIAQRPSRGYSWENQSLIAVANRLLRPVDAFRDKNKPHYVNLVNLEFKYVNSIIVIIGLGFCLFYIISMPRYTRRTMLSNSIEYAMLLLLILLFTPLSFTYFYVWLLYPLMVVLNILLTTPFPSREWNKTLTWFMVCLLLLCFTLPVPGFNRLGALGNTFWACVLLLVGLGWKLRKLKNHRDFHDAALPQPNDPLSFPPSQGGDTRGCKKTFQNLSS
;
A
#
# COMPACT_ATOMS: atom_id res chain seq x y z
N MET A 1 -2.81 -2.10 9.06
CA MET A 1 -1.87 -2.59 8.03
C MET A 1 -0.43 -2.18 8.27
N LEU A 2 -0.08 -0.88 8.29
CA LEU A 2 1.33 -0.46 8.48
C LEU A 2 1.98 -1.04 9.75
N GLY A 3 1.28 -1.05 10.88
CA GLY A 3 1.76 -1.71 12.10
C GLY A 3 2.05 -3.21 11.94
N ALA A 4 1.31 -3.91 11.07
CA ALA A 4 1.58 -5.31 10.77
C ALA A 4 2.89 -5.47 9.99
N PHE A 5 3.15 -4.59 9.02
CA PHE A 5 4.41 -4.56 8.29
C PHE A 5 5.61 -4.27 9.19
N THR A 6 5.46 -3.33 10.12
CA THR A 6 6.47 -3.07 11.16
C THR A 6 6.69 -4.31 12.04
N CYS A 7 5.63 -4.99 12.47
CA CYS A 7 5.76 -6.22 13.25
C CYS A 7 6.47 -7.34 12.47
N LEU A 8 6.20 -7.48 11.16
CA LEU A 8 6.92 -8.43 10.30
C LEU A 8 8.41 -8.09 10.21
N GLN A 9 8.76 -6.81 10.05
CA GLN A 9 10.17 -6.38 10.04
C GLN A 9 10.88 -6.67 11.37
N LEU A 10 10.17 -6.49 12.49
CA LEU A 10 10.66 -6.79 13.84
C LEU A 10 10.58 -8.28 14.21
N LYS A 11 10.22 -9.16 13.27
CA LYS A 11 10.00 -10.60 13.49
C LYS A 11 8.96 -10.94 14.58
N LYS A 12 8.09 -9.99 14.93
CA LYS A 12 6.95 -10.17 15.84
C LYS A 12 5.76 -10.74 15.06
N GLU A 13 5.90 -11.97 14.60
CA GLU A 13 4.98 -12.59 13.63
C GLU A 13 3.55 -12.79 14.17
N TRP A 14 3.39 -12.99 15.48
CA TRP A 14 2.07 -13.10 16.10
C TRP A 14 1.33 -11.75 16.09
N CYS A 15 2.01 -10.64 16.43
CA CYS A 15 1.42 -9.30 16.37
C CYS A 15 1.06 -8.94 14.92
N ALA A 16 1.94 -9.27 13.97
CA ALA A 16 1.68 -9.07 12.56
C ALA A 16 0.42 -9.82 12.11
N GLY A 17 0.31 -11.09 12.50
CA GLY A 17 -0.86 -11.91 12.20
C GLY A 17 -2.15 -11.36 12.79
N ALA A 18 -2.13 -10.94 14.06
CA ALA A 18 -3.28 -10.32 14.72
C ALA A 18 -3.73 -9.03 14.02
N LEU A 19 -2.79 -8.16 13.64
CA LEU A 19 -3.09 -6.89 12.97
C LEU A 19 -3.61 -7.08 11.53
N ILE A 20 -3.12 -8.09 10.80
CA ILE A 20 -3.66 -8.44 9.49
C ILE A 20 -5.06 -9.04 9.66
N ALA A 21 -5.24 -9.97 10.58
CA ALA A 21 -6.53 -10.58 10.86
C ALA A 21 -7.60 -9.55 11.23
N ALA A 22 -7.27 -8.58 12.08
CA ALA A 22 -8.16 -7.48 12.43
C ALA A 22 -8.51 -6.64 11.19
N ALA A 23 -7.52 -6.28 10.36
CA ALA A 23 -7.76 -5.51 9.15
C ALA A 23 -8.69 -6.25 8.17
N VAL A 24 -8.46 -7.56 7.95
CA VAL A 24 -9.29 -8.40 7.07
C VAL A 24 -10.71 -8.57 7.63
N SER A 25 -10.84 -8.73 8.96
CA SER A 25 -12.15 -8.93 9.60
C SER A 25 -13.00 -7.65 9.59
N ILE A 26 -12.37 -6.47 9.67
CA ILE A 26 -13.05 -5.18 9.52
C ILE A 26 -13.43 -4.93 8.06
N LYS A 27 -12.54 -5.27 7.13
CA LYS A 27 -12.76 -5.10 5.68
C LYS A 27 -11.99 -6.18 4.94
N ALA A 28 -12.65 -6.98 4.11
CA ALA A 28 -12.04 -8.17 3.51
C ALA A 28 -10.77 -7.95 2.67
N PHE A 29 -10.64 -6.84 1.94
CA PHE A 29 -9.65 -6.70 0.86
C PHE A 29 -8.16 -6.80 1.24
N PRO A 30 -7.72 -6.47 2.46
CA PRO A 30 -6.37 -6.80 2.94
C PRO A 30 -6.07 -8.30 2.98
N ILE A 31 -7.01 -9.19 2.64
CA ILE A 31 -6.81 -10.65 2.51
C ILE A 31 -5.68 -10.99 1.52
N LEU A 32 -5.39 -10.12 0.55
CA LEU A 32 -4.21 -10.24 -0.32
C LEU A 32 -2.90 -10.34 0.47
N SER A 33 -2.87 -9.81 1.69
CA SER A 33 -1.70 -9.92 2.57
C SER A 33 -1.42 -11.36 2.97
N ILE A 34 -2.44 -12.22 3.07
CA ILE A 34 -2.24 -13.66 3.34
C ILE A 34 -1.47 -14.31 2.18
N ALA A 35 -1.83 -13.99 0.94
CA ALA A 35 -1.09 -14.48 -0.23
C ALA A 35 0.37 -13.99 -0.21
N TYR A 36 0.61 -12.74 0.20
CA TYR A 36 1.97 -12.23 0.41
C TYR A 36 2.72 -13.02 1.49
N LEU A 37 2.11 -13.29 2.65
CA LEU A 37 2.73 -14.05 3.73
C LEU A 37 3.10 -15.47 3.28
N VAL A 38 2.19 -16.15 2.59
CA VAL A 38 2.42 -17.50 2.03
C VAL A 38 3.55 -17.46 1.00
N TYR A 39 3.51 -16.53 0.04
CA TYR A 39 4.54 -16.38 -0.98
C TYR A 39 5.92 -16.12 -0.37
N ARG A 40 5.99 -15.26 0.64
CA ARG A 40 7.23 -14.95 1.38
C ARG A 40 7.57 -15.96 2.49
N ARG A 41 6.80 -17.05 2.60
CA ARG A 41 7.00 -18.14 3.58
C ARG A 41 6.99 -17.68 5.04
N HIS A 42 6.25 -16.63 5.36
CA HIS A 42 5.99 -16.17 6.72
C HIS A 42 4.96 -17.06 7.43
N TRP A 43 5.26 -18.36 7.54
CA TRP A 43 4.28 -19.38 7.96
C TRP A 43 3.70 -19.14 9.34
N LYS A 44 4.51 -18.68 10.31
CA LYS A 44 4.01 -18.34 11.64
C LYS A 44 3.02 -17.18 11.58
N ALA A 45 3.35 -16.11 10.86
CA ALA A 45 2.43 -14.98 10.68
C ALA A 45 1.16 -15.41 9.93
N THR A 46 1.24 -16.29 8.93
CA THR A 46 0.08 -16.86 8.25
C THR A 46 -0.81 -17.63 9.24
N LEU A 47 -0.23 -18.53 10.04
CA LEU A 47 -0.96 -19.29 11.04
C LEU A 47 -1.66 -18.38 12.05
N PHE A 48 -0.95 -17.38 12.60
CA PHE A 48 -1.55 -16.41 13.50
C PHE A 48 -2.63 -15.58 12.83
N THR A 49 -2.46 -15.19 11.57
CA THR A 49 -3.51 -14.47 10.81
C THR A 49 -4.77 -15.32 10.74
N LEU A 50 -4.66 -16.60 10.37
CA LEU A 50 -5.82 -17.50 10.29
C LEU A 50 -6.47 -17.74 11.66
N ALA A 51 -5.66 -17.95 12.70
CA ALA A 51 -6.15 -18.15 14.06
C ALA A 51 -6.90 -16.92 14.60
N PHE A 52 -6.34 -15.72 14.44
CA PHE A 52 -7.01 -14.49 14.86
C PHE A 52 -8.22 -14.16 13.99
N MET A 53 -8.20 -14.49 12.69
CA MET A 53 -9.40 -14.34 11.84
C MET A 53 -10.52 -15.26 12.32
N PHE A 54 -10.22 -16.52 12.62
CA PHE A 54 -11.20 -17.44 13.21
C PHE A 54 -11.72 -16.90 14.55
N PHE A 55 -10.84 -16.37 15.40
CA PHE A 55 -11.25 -15.74 16.64
C PHE A 55 -12.19 -14.54 16.41
N PHE A 56 -11.82 -13.59 15.53
CA PHE A 56 -12.60 -12.36 15.30
C PHE A 56 -13.91 -12.57 14.53
N LEU A 57 -13.96 -13.56 13.63
CA LEU A 57 -15.13 -13.81 12.79
C LEU A 57 -16.05 -14.89 13.37
N VAL A 58 -15.51 -15.82 14.16
CA VAL A 58 -16.27 -16.96 14.68
C VAL A 58 -16.43 -16.89 16.19
N LEU A 59 -15.34 -16.95 16.95
CA LEU A 59 -15.41 -17.11 18.41
C LEU A 59 -15.97 -15.88 19.13
N LEU A 60 -15.43 -14.69 18.83
CA LEU A 60 -15.79 -13.45 19.50
C LEU A 60 -17.24 -13.02 19.21
N PRO A 61 -17.75 -13.04 17.97
CA PRO A 61 -19.15 -12.69 17.73
C PRO A 61 -20.12 -13.78 18.22
N ALA A 62 -19.74 -15.06 18.16
CA ALA A 62 -20.59 -16.15 18.64
C ALA A 62 -20.83 -16.08 20.15
N SER A 63 -19.84 -15.68 20.95
CA SER A 63 -20.02 -15.51 22.40
C SER A 63 -20.98 -14.35 22.75
N LEU A 64 -21.13 -13.37 21.85
CA LEU A 64 -22.01 -12.21 22.05
C LEU A 64 -23.42 -12.38 21.46
N ARG A 65 -23.54 -13.13 20.34
CA ARG A 65 -24.78 -13.18 19.52
C ARG A 65 -25.34 -14.60 19.32
N GLY A 66 -24.65 -15.62 19.81
CA GLY A 66 -24.98 -17.03 19.58
C GLY A 66 -24.34 -17.60 18.31
N PHE A 67 -23.92 -18.87 18.38
CA PHE A 67 -23.15 -19.53 17.31
C PHE A 67 -23.92 -19.67 15.99
N GLN A 68 -25.19 -20.11 16.06
CA GLN A 68 -26.02 -20.32 14.88
C GLN A 68 -26.26 -19.01 14.09
N ARG A 69 -26.58 -17.93 14.80
CA ARG A 69 -26.77 -16.60 14.19
C ARG A 69 -25.49 -16.08 13.56
N ASN A 70 -24.35 -16.21 14.26
CA ASN A 70 -23.07 -15.78 13.72
C ASN A 70 -22.68 -16.54 12.44
N LEU A 71 -22.87 -17.86 12.40
CA LEU A 71 -22.60 -18.63 11.19
C LEU A 71 -23.51 -18.24 10.03
N GLN A 72 -24.78 -17.93 10.30
CA GLN A 72 -25.70 -17.44 9.28
C GLN A 72 -25.27 -16.07 8.74
N ASP A 73 -24.90 -15.14 9.62
CA ASP A 73 -24.38 -13.82 9.24
C ASP A 73 -23.11 -13.94 8.38
N LEU A 74 -22.18 -14.82 8.78
CA LEU A 74 -20.94 -15.09 8.04
C LEU A 74 -21.23 -15.70 6.67
N LYS A 75 -22.19 -16.63 6.58
CA LYS A 75 -22.65 -17.20 5.31
C LYS A 75 -23.21 -16.11 4.40
N THR A 76 -24.18 -15.33 4.86
CA THR A 76 -24.79 -14.23 4.08
C THR A 76 -23.76 -13.21 3.63
N TRP A 77 -22.82 -12.84 4.51
CA TRP A 77 -21.73 -11.93 4.15
C TRP A 77 -20.80 -12.53 3.09
N SER A 78 -20.40 -13.81 3.23
CA SER A 78 -19.50 -14.47 2.29
C SER A 78 -20.12 -14.64 0.91
N GLU A 79 -21.40 -15.01 0.84
CA GLU A 79 -22.17 -15.14 -0.40
C GLU A 79 -22.24 -13.79 -1.13
N GLY A 80 -22.53 -12.71 -0.40
CA GLY A 80 -22.69 -11.36 -0.97
C GLY A 80 -21.40 -10.60 -1.28
N MET A 81 -20.25 -11.00 -0.70
CA MET A 81 -18.98 -10.28 -0.85
C MET A 81 -17.88 -11.05 -1.58
N VAL A 82 -17.86 -12.38 -1.50
CA VAL A 82 -16.74 -13.22 -1.98
C VAL A 82 -17.16 -14.10 -3.15
N PHE A 83 -18.34 -14.73 -3.08
CA PHE A 83 -18.71 -15.79 -4.03
C PHE A 83 -19.68 -15.36 -5.14
N HIS A 84 -20.46 -14.29 -4.95
CA HIS A 84 -21.35 -13.77 -5.99
C HIS A 84 -20.83 -12.45 -6.55
N TYR A 85 -20.45 -12.46 -7.83
CA TYR A 85 -20.12 -11.27 -8.59
C TYR A 85 -21.09 -11.14 -9.77
N ASP A 86 -22.24 -10.55 -9.50
CA ASP A 86 -23.24 -10.21 -10.52
C ASP A 86 -23.49 -8.69 -10.55
N ALA A 87 -24.16 -8.21 -11.59
CA ALA A 87 -24.43 -6.79 -11.80
C ALA A 87 -25.28 -6.13 -10.70
N ASN A 88 -26.02 -6.94 -9.93
CA ASN A 88 -26.94 -6.51 -8.86
C ASN A 88 -26.38 -6.77 -7.46
N SER A 89 -25.19 -7.38 -7.36
CA SER A 89 -24.59 -7.79 -6.10
C SER A 89 -24.33 -6.59 -5.19
N ILE A 90 -24.23 -6.86 -3.89
CA ILE A 90 -24.01 -5.83 -2.87
C ILE A 90 -22.74 -5.02 -3.17
N ALA A 91 -21.73 -5.66 -3.77
CA ALA A 91 -20.49 -5.02 -4.20
C ALA A 91 -20.67 -4.11 -5.42
N GLN A 92 -21.68 -4.35 -6.27
CA GLN A 92 -21.87 -3.69 -7.57
C GLN A 92 -22.93 -2.61 -7.62
N ARG A 93 -23.74 -2.41 -6.56
CA ARG A 93 -24.83 -1.39 -6.43
C ARG A 93 -24.72 -0.29 -7.50
N PRO A 94 -25.36 -0.42 -8.69
CA PRO A 94 -24.91 0.26 -9.90
C PRO A 94 -24.77 1.78 -9.78
N SER A 95 -25.72 2.40 -9.07
CA SER A 95 -25.74 3.84 -8.83
C SER A 95 -24.66 4.35 -7.88
N ARG A 96 -23.90 3.48 -7.21
CA ARG A 96 -22.83 3.84 -6.27
C ARG A 96 -21.50 3.15 -6.60
N GLY A 97 -21.57 1.93 -7.13
CA GLY A 97 -20.40 1.13 -7.51
C GLY A 97 -19.68 1.70 -8.73
N TYR A 98 -20.39 2.30 -9.67
CA TYR A 98 -19.79 2.83 -10.89
C TYR A 98 -19.59 4.34 -10.89
N SER A 99 -19.97 5.04 -9.83
CA SER A 99 -19.86 6.49 -9.77
C SER A 99 -18.42 6.99 -9.74
N TRP A 100 -18.19 8.22 -10.20
CA TRP A 100 -16.86 8.83 -10.34
C TRP A 100 -16.07 8.87 -9.03
N GLU A 101 -16.73 8.83 -7.87
CA GLU A 101 -16.05 8.76 -6.58
C GLU A 101 -15.34 7.41 -6.37
N ASN A 102 -15.82 6.34 -7.01
CA ASN A 102 -15.21 5.02 -6.93
C ASN A 102 -14.09 4.86 -7.96
N GLN A 103 -12.87 4.72 -7.46
CA GLN A 103 -11.64 4.67 -8.25
C GLN A 103 -11.01 3.27 -8.29
N SER A 104 -11.81 2.24 -8.02
CA SER A 104 -11.39 0.83 -8.14
C SER A 104 -11.19 0.41 -9.61
N LEU A 105 -10.42 -0.67 -9.82
CA LEU A 105 -10.30 -1.30 -11.13
C LEU A 105 -11.68 -1.65 -11.71
N ILE A 106 -12.56 -2.18 -10.86
CA ILE A 106 -13.91 -2.58 -11.21
C ILE A 106 -14.73 -1.38 -11.72
N ALA A 107 -14.72 -0.28 -10.98
CA ALA A 107 -15.53 0.89 -11.31
C ALA A 107 -15.03 1.60 -12.56
N VAL A 108 -13.72 1.82 -12.66
CA VAL A 108 -13.09 2.47 -13.82
C VAL A 108 -13.29 1.63 -15.08
N ALA A 109 -13.08 0.32 -15.02
CA ALA A 109 -13.30 -0.55 -16.18
C ALA A 109 -14.76 -0.54 -16.63
N ASN A 110 -15.73 -0.61 -15.70
CA ASN A 110 -17.14 -0.52 -16.06
C ASN A 110 -17.49 0.85 -16.66
N ARG A 111 -16.98 1.96 -16.11
CA ARG A 111 -17.20 3.30 -16.66
C ARG A 111 -16.63 3.50 -18.06
N LEU A 112 -15.43 2.98 -18.31
CA LEU A 112 -14.73 3.19 -19.58
C LEU A 112 -15.19 2.21 -20.69
N LEU A 113 -15.70 1.03 -20.31
CA LEU A 113 -16.03 -0.03 -21.26
C LEU A 113 -17.53 -0.32 -21.38
N ARG A 114 -18.40 0.31 -20.58
CA ARG A 114 -19.85 0.11 -20.61
C ARG A 114 -20.59 1.43 -20.48
N PRO A 115 -21.80 1.56 -21.06
CA PRO A 115 -22.65 2.73 -20.85
C PRO A 115 -23.28 2.69 -19.45
N VAL A 116 -22.49 3.06 -18.44
CA VAL A 116 -22.95 3.23 -17.04
C VAL A 116 -22.86 4.70 -16.63
N ASP A 117 -23.85 5.16 -15.86
CA ASP A 117 -23.87 6.53 -15.37
C ASP A 117 -22.77 6.78 -14.33
N ALA A 118 -21.86 7.70 -14.64
CA ALA A 118 -20.75 8.04 -13.77
C ALA A 118 -21.15 9.03 -12.66
N PHE A 119 -22.28 9.74 -12.75
CA PHE A 119 -22.62 10.86 -11.85
C PHE A 119 -23.81 10.61 -10.93
N ARG A 120 -24.43 9.43 -11.00
CA ARG A 120 -25.57 9.02 -10.15
C ARG A 120 -26.80 9.90 -10.37
N ASP A 121 -26.93 10.50 -11.54
CA ASP A 121 -28.05 11.33 -11.94
C ASP A 121 -29.09 10.48 -12.67
N LYS A 122 -30.21 10.21 -11.99
CA LYS A 122 -31.31 9.41 -12.53
C LYS A 122 -32.01 10.06 -13.72
N ASN A 123 -31.99 11.39 -13.80
CA ASN A 123 -32.73 12.14 -14.81
C ASN A 123 -31.84 12.45 -16.02
N LYS A 124 -30.53 12.60 -15.81
CA LYS A 124 -29.54 12.93 -16.85
C LYS A 124 -28.28 12.08 -16.68
N PRO A 125 -28.29 10.81 -17.12
CA PRO A 125 -27.13 9.95 -16.98
C PRO A 125 -25.95 10.49 -17.79
N HIS A 126 -24.78 10.49 -17.18
CA HIS A 126 -23.54 10.98 -17.79
C HIS A 126 -22.58 9.83 -18.03
N TYR A 127 -22.39 9.50 -19.30
CA TYR A 127 -21.52 8.40 -19.73
C TYR A 127 -20.12 8.91 -20.11
N VAL A 128 -19.09 8.13 -19.79
CA VAL A 128 -17.69 8.41 -20.12
C VAL A 128 -17.01 7.25 -20.84
N ASN A 129 -17.82 6.31 -21.33
CA ASN A 129 -17.32 5.09 -21.93
C ASN A 129 -16.73 5.35 -23.31
N LEU A 130 -15.65 4.63 -23.61
CA LEU A 130 -14.95 4.66 -24.89
C LEU A 130 -15.50 3.58 -25.84
N VAL A 131 -16.04 2.51 -25.26
CA VAL A 131 -16.60 1.35 -25.97
C VAL A 131 -17.89 0.91 -25.25
N ASN A 132 -18.77 0.19 -25.96
CA ASN A 132 -20.01 -0.37 -25.43
C ASN A 132 -19.91 -1.90 -25.36
N LEU A 133 -19.29 -2.43 -24.31
CA LEU A 133 -19.18 -3.87 -24.07
C LEU A 133 -20.26 -4.38 -23.11
N GLU A 134 -20.60 -5.66 -23.22
CA GLU A 134 -21.45 -6.33 -22.24
C GLU A 134 -20.69 -6.62 -20.93
N PHE A 135 -21.44 -6.76 -19.84
CA PHE A 135 -20.87 -6.99 -18.50
C PHE A 135 -19.94 -8.19 -18.43
N LYS A 136 -20.25 -9.29 -19.14
CA LYS A 136 -19.43 -10.51 -19.18
C LYS A 136 -18.02 -10.23 -19.71
N TYR A 137 -17.89 -9.51 -20.81
CA TYR A 137 -16.58 -9.19 -21.41
C TYR A 137 -15.78 -8.24 -20.53
N VAL A 138 -16.42 -7.23 -19.95
CA VAL A 138 -15.75 -6.30 -19.03
C VAL A 138 -15.28 -7.00 -17.77
N ASN A 139 -16.05 -7.94 -17.23
CA ASN A 139 -15.61 -8.75 -16.09
C ASN A 139 -14.37 -9.60 -16.44
N SER A 140 -14.34 -10.24 -17.61
CA SER A 140 -13.15 -10.96 -18.08
C SER A 140 -11.94 -10.04 -18.20
N ILE A 141 -12.11 -8.83 -18.74
CA ILE A 141 -11.03 -7.83 -18.83
C ILE A 141 -10.53 -7.42 -17.44
N ILE A 142 -11.43 -7.16 -16.48
CA ILE A 142 -11.07 -6.85 -15.09
C ILE A 142 -10.23 -7.98 -14.48
N VAL A 143 -10.65 -9.23 -14.65
CA VAL A 143 -9.91 -10.40 -14.14
C VAL A 143 -8.54 -10.50 -14.80
N ILE A 144 -8.44 -10.37 -16.12
CA ILE A 144 -7.17 -10.43 -16.86
C ILE A 144 -6.20 -9.33 -16.40
N ILE A 145 -6.68 -8.08 -16.27
CA ILE A 145 -5.87 -6.95 -15.80
C ILE A 145 -5.44 -7.18 -14.34
N GLY A 146 -6.35 -7.64 -13.48
CA GLY A 146 -6.04 -7.98 -12.09
C GLY A 146 -4.95 -9.05 -11.99
N LEU A 147 -5.08 -10.15 -12.71
CA LEU A 147 -4.05 -11.19 -12.79
C LEU A 147 -2.73 -10.63 -13.32
N GLY A 148 -2.78 -9.73 -14.31
CA GLY A 148 -1.62 -9.01 -14.82
C GLY A 148 -0.90 -8.19 -13.74
N PHE A 149 -1.64 -7.47 -12.89
CA PHE A 149 -1.05 -6.73 -11.76
C PHE A 149 -0.45 -7.65 -10.70
N CYS A 150 -1.11 -8.77 -10.36
CA CYS A 150 -0.55 -9.77 -9.46
C CYS A 150 0.73 -10.39 -10.01
N LEU A 151 0.73 -10.76 -11.30
CA LEU A 151 1.91 -11.32 -11.96
C LEU A 151 3.04 -10.30 -12.01
N PHE A 152 2.74 -9.04 -12.35
CA PHE A 152 3.71 -7.96 -12.34
C PHE A 152 4.35 -7.77 -10.96
N TYR A 153 3.55 -7.82 -9.90
CA TYR A 153 4.02 -7.75 -8.51
C TYR A 153 4.98 -8.89 -8.17
N ILE A 154 4.60 -10.13 -8.46
CA ILE A 154 5.42 -11.33 -8.19
C ILE A 154 6.74 -11.29 -8.98
N ILE A 155 6.70 -10.98 -10.28
CA ILE A 155 7.91 -10.94 -11.14
C ILE A 155 8.88 -9.85 -10.69
N SER A 156 8.35 -8.73 -10.17
CA SER A 156 9.16 -7.59 -9.71
C SER A 156 9.94 -7.88 -8.44
N MET A 157 9.51 -8.85 -7.63
CA MET A 157 10.14 -9.15 -6.35
C MET A 157 11.57 -9.74 -6.48
N PRO A 158 12.49 -9.33 -5.58
CA PRO A 158 13.79 -9.97 -5.45
C PRO A 158 13.68 -11.32 -4.73
N ARG A 159 14.69 -12.18 -4.95
CA ARG A 159 14.88 -13.42 -4.19
C ARG A 159 15.11 -13.09 -2.71
N TYR A 160 14.75 -14.03 -1.83
CA TYR A 160 14.80 -13.83 -0.38
C TYR A 160 16.17 -13.34 0.12
N THR A 161 17.26 -13.88 -0.43
CA THR A 161 18.65 -13.55 -0.05
C THR A 161 19.10 -12.15 -0.43
N ARG A 162 18.37 -11.44 -1.30
CA ARG A 162 18.71 -10.09 -1.78
C ARG A 162 17.78 -9.00 -1.24
N ARG A 163 17.03 -9.31 -0.17
CA ARG A 163 16.09 -8.36 0.43
C ARG A 163 16.83 -7.36 1.32
N THR A 164 16.58 -6.09 1.08
CA THR A 164 16.98 -4.96 1.93
C THR A 164 15.75 -4.30 2.56
N MET A 165 15.95 -3.42 3.55
CA MET A 165 14.86 -2.63 4.13
C MET A 165 14.10 -1.81 3.07
N LEU A 166 14.82 -1.21 2.12
CA LEU A 166 14.20 -0.48 1.01
C LEU A 166 13.35 -1.40 0.12
N SER A 167 13.87 -2.58 -0.25
CA SER A 167 13.11 -3.53 -1.06
C SER A 167 11.82 -4.00 -0.36
N ASN A 168 11.89 -4.22 0.96
CA ASN A 168 10.72 -4.58 1.77
C ASN A 168 9.69 -3.45 1.77
N SER A 169 10.13 -2.20 1.91
CA SER A 169 9.23 -1.05 1.88
C SER A 169 8.54 -0.90 0.53
N ILE A 170 9.26 -1.13 -0.57
CA ILE A 170 8.68 -1.14 -1.92
C ILE A 170 7.67 -2.28 -2.08
N GLU A 171 7.98 -3.49 -1.63
CA GLU A 171 7.05 -4.63 -1.68
C GLU A 171 5.75 -4.37 -0.91
N TYR A 172 5.86 -3.77 0.27
CA TYR A 172 4.71 -3.39 1.08
C TYR A 172 3.90 -2.27 0.42
N ALA A 173 4.55 -1.28 -0.17
CA ALA A 173 3.88 -0.20 -0.90
C ALA A 173 3.08 -0.74 -2.08
N MET A 174 3.70 -1.62 -2.88
CA MET A 174 3.03 -2.30 -3.99
C MET A 174 1.87 -3.18 -3.52
N LEU A 175 1.99 -3.88 -2.39
CA LEU A 175 0.88 -4.66 -1.81
C LEU A 175 -0.30 -3.77 -1.43
N LEU A 176 -0.06 -2.61 -0.80
CA LEU A 176 -1.12 -1.66 -0.48
C LEU A 176 -1.80 -1.11 -1.75
N LEU A 177 -1.02 -0.82 -2.80
CA LEU A 177 -1.57 -0.40 -4.08
C LEU A 177 -2.47 -1.48 -4.69
N LEU A 178 -2.06 -2.76 -4.66
CA LEU A 178 -2.91 -3.87 -5.11
C LEU A 178 -4.21 -3.97 -4.30
N ILE A 179 -4.14 -3.85 -2.97
CA ILE A 179 -5.33 -3.86 -2.11
C ILE A 179 -6.28 -2.71 -2.50
N LEU A 180 -5.77 -1.51 -2.77
CA LEU A 180 -6.58 -0.36 -3.20
C LEU A 180 -7.21 -0.57 -4.59
N LEU A 181 -6.46 -1.14 -5.53
CA LEU A 181 -6.94 -1.39 -6.89
C LEU A 181 -8.04 -2.46 -6.93
N PHE A 182 -7.92 -3.50 -6.09
CA PHE A 182 -8.85 -4.64 -6.06
C PHE A 182 -10.02 -4.47 -5.10
N THR A 183 -9.96 -3.48 -4.21
CA THR A 183 -11.12 -3.11 -3.42
C THR A 183 -12.24 -2.66 -4.39
N PRO A 184 -13.41 -3.29 -4.41
CA PRO A 184 -14.49 -3.00 -5.36
C PRO A 184 -15.05 -1.58 -5.17
N LEU A 185 -15.04 -1.08 -3.94
CA LEU A 185 -15.47 0.28 -3.57
C LEU A 185 -14.29 1.04 -2.95
N SER A 186 -13.50 1.71 -3.81
CA SER A 186 -12.37 2.55 -3.43
C SER A 186 -12.74 4.02 -3.59
N PHE A 187 -13.45 4.55 -2.59
CA PHE A 187 -13.77 5.98 -2.50
C PHE A 187 -12.57 6.81 -2.00
N THR A 188 -12.61 8.13 -2.19
CA THR A 188 -11.51 9.05 -1.88
C THR A 188 -10.85 8.84 -0.51
N TYR A 189 -11.64 8.59 0.54
CA TYR A 189 -11.11 8.36 1.89
C TYR A 189 -10.24 7.10 2.01
N PHE A 190 -10.40 6.08 1.15
CA PHE A 190 -9.52 4.91 1.13
C PHE A 190 -8.09 5.25 0.72
N TYR A 191 -7.92 6.30 -0.08
CA TYR A 191 -6.62 6.68 -0.60
C TYR A 191 -5.70 7.36 0.42
N VAL A 192 -6.13 7.51 1.68
CA VAL A 192 -5.19 7.78 2.80
C VAL A 192 -4.08 6.72 2.88
N TRP A 193 -4.33 5.51 2.37
CA TRP A 193 -3.32 4.45 2.28
C TRP A 193 -2.19 4.75 1.28
N LEU A 194 -2.37 5.72 0.37
CA LEU A 194 -1.31 6.19 -0.53
C LEU A 194 -0.19 6.93 0.19
N LEU A 195 -0.40 7.40 1.43
CA LEU A 195 0.64 8.05 2.22
C LEU A 195 1.90 7.18 2.27
N TYR A 196 1.77 5.87 2.49
CA TYR A 196 2.93 5.00 2.57
C TYR A 196 3.66 4.83 1.23
N PRO A 197 3.03 4.43 0.11
CA PRO A 197 3.67 4.43 -1.20
C PRO A 197 4.35 5.75 -1.55
N LEU A 198 3.66 6.89 -1.35
CA LEU A 198 4.23 8.22 -1.64
C LEU A 198 5.48 8.51 -0.82
N MET A 199 5.47 8.17 0.48
CA MET A 199 6.65 8.30 1.34
C MET A 199 7.81 7.39 0.92
N VAL A 200 7.53 6.18 0.42
CA VAL A 200 8.57 5.31 -0.13
C VAL A 200 9.20 5.93 -1.37
N VAL A 201 8.41 6.54 -2.26
CA VAL A 201 8.96 7.25 -3.43
C VAL A 201 9.79 8.46 -3.02
N LEU A 202 9.30 9.25 -2.06
CA LEU A 202 10.04 10.40 -1.54
C LEU A 202 11.37 9.96 -0.92
N ASN A 203 11.38 8.89 -0.12
CA ASN A 203 12.62 8.34 0.41
C ASN A 203 13.59 7.93 -0.71
N ILE A 204 13.11 7.24 -1.75
CA ILE A 204 13.93 6.88 -2.92
C ILE A 204 14.52 8.14 -3.57
N LEU A 205 13.75 9.21 -3.75
CA LEU A 205 14.22 10.47 -4.33
C LEU A 205 15.30 11.13 -3.47
N LEU A 206 15.13 11.14 -2.15
CA LEU A 206 16.09 11.73 -1.20
C LEU A 206 17.39 10.94 -1.10
N THR A 207 17.35 9.62 -1.30
CA THR A 207 18.54 8.76 -1.22
C THR A 207 19.22 8.55 -2.58
N THR A 208 18.58 8.91 -3.69
CA THR A 208 19.18 8.79 -5.02
C THR A 208 20.10 9.99 -5.28
N PRO A 209 21.36 9.79 -5.70
CA PRO A 209 22.28 10.89 -5.98
C PRO A 209 21.70 11.90 -6.98
N PHE A 210 21.81 13.18 -6.63
CA PHE A 210 21.43 14.31 -7.48
C PHE A 210 22.69 14.98 -8.05
N PRO A 211 22.73 15.29 -9.36
CA PRO A 211 21.77 14.93 -10.41
C PRO A 211 22.06 13.55 -11.02
N SER A 212 21.02 12.77 -11.31
CA SER A 212 21.16 11.52 -12.08
C SER A 212 19.94 11.26 -12.97
N ARG A 213 20.13 10.52 -14.08
CA ARG A 213 19.05 10.11 -15.00
C ARG A 213 17.94 9.35 -14.27
N GLU A 214 18.30 8.61 -13.22
CA GLU A 214 17.37 7.87 -12.39
C GLU A 214 16.53 8.77 -11.51
N TRP A 215 17.17 9.75 -10.89
CA TRP A 215 16.49 10.75 -10.09
C TRP A 215 15.46 11.49 -10.94
N ASN A 216 15.86 11.98 -12.13
CA ASN A 216 14.96 12.67 -13.06
C ASN A 216 13.75 11.80 -13.44
N LYS A 217 13.97 10.54 -13.86
CA LYS A 217 12.87 9.62 -14.20
C LYS A 217 11.93 9.40 -13.01
N THR A 218 12.49 9.24 -11.82
CA THR A 218 11.72 9.03 -10.58
C THR A 218 10.86 10.24 -10.25
N LEU A 219 11.44 11.43 -10.36
CA LEU A 219 10.74 12.67 -10.14
C LEU A 219 9.62 12.85 -11.17
N THR A 220 9.86 12.58 -12.45
CA THR A 220 8.85 12.77 -13.50
C THR A 220 7.59 11.96 -13.22
N TRP A 221 7.70 10.64 -13.02
CA TRP A 221 6.49 9.84 -12.76
C TRP A 221 5.87 10.14 -11.39
N PHE A 222 6.67 10.55 -10.40
CA PHE A 222 6.15 10.99 -9.11
C PHE A 222 5.33 12.28 -9.25
N MET A 223 5.82 13.26 -10.00
CA MET A 223 5.10 14.51 -10.28
C MET A 223 3.84 14.28 -11.11
N VAL A 224 3.88 13.37 -12.10
CA VAL A 224 2.68 12.97 -12.85
C VAL A 224 1.67 12.29 -11.91
N CYS A 225 2.13 11.44 -10.98
CA CYS A 225 1.25 10.86 -9.97
C CYS A 225 0.60 11.93 -9.09
N LEU A 226 1.38 12.90 -8.59
CA LEU A 226 0.84 13.99 -7.78
C LEU A 226 -0.16 14.84 -8.57
N LEU A 227 0.12 15.14 -9.84
CA LEU A 227 -0.81 15.84 -10.73
C LEU A 227 -2.14 15.08 -10.87
N LEU A 228 -2.09 13.76 -11.11
CA LEU A 228 -3.28 12.93 -11.19
C LEU A 228 -4.09 12.94 -9.87
N LEU A 229 -3.41 12.95 -8.72
CA LEU A 229 -4.04 13.03 -7.41
C LEU A 229 -4.62 14.42 -7.11
N CYS A 230 -4.03 15.51 -7.62
CA CYS A 230 -4.57 16.86 -7.49
C CYS A 230 -5.99 16.97 -8.08
N PHE A 231 -6.32 16.16 -9.09
CA PHE A 231 -7.66 16.12 -9.67
C PHE A 231 -8.72 15.45 -8.77
N THR A 232 -8.35 14.98 -7.58
CA THR A 232 -9.32 14.52 -6.56
C THR A 232 -9.88 15.64 -5.69
N LEU A 233 -9.27 16.83 -5.75
CA LEU A 233 -9.71 18.00 -4.99
C LEU A 233 -11.14 18.40 -5.41
N PRO A 234 -11.95 18.96 -4.49
CA PRO A 234 -13.33 19.34 -4.73
C PRO A 234 -13.44 20.65 -5.55
N VAL A 235 -12.75 20.70 -6.70
CA VAL A 235 -12.77 21.81 -7.65
C VAL A 235 -13.80 21.53 -8.75
N PRO A 236 -14.62 22.51 -9.14
CA PRO A 236 -15.58 22.34 -10.25
C PRO A 236 -14.90 21.80 -11.52
N GLY A 237 -15.46 20.74 -12.09
CA GLY A 237 -14.96 20.09 -13.32
C GLY A 237 -13.94 18.97 -13.11
N PHE A 238 -13.24 18.91 -11.97
CA PHE A 238 -12.28 17.84 -11.68
C PHE A 238 -12.93 16.46 -11.54
N ASN A 239 -14.21 16.43 -11.14
CA ASN A 239 -15.03 15.23 -11.11
C ASN A 239 -15.13 14.51 -12.47
N ARG A 240 -15.00 15.21 -13.60
CA ARG A 240 -14.91 14.59 -14.94
C ARG A 240 -13.63 13.78 -15.12
N LEU A 241 -12.51 14.28 -14.60
CA LEU A 241 -11.24 13.55 -14.57
C LEU A 241 -11.30 12.39 -13.57
N GLY A 242 -12.04 12.56 -12.47
CA GLY A 242 -12.45 11.49 -11.58
C GLY A 242 -13.20 10.39 -12.32
N ALA A 243 -14.18 10.74 -13.16
CA ALA A 243 -14.93 9.77 -13.95
C ALA A 243 -14.04 8.94 -14.88
N LEU A 244 -12.95 9.53 -15.41
CA LEU A 244 -11.94 8.82 -16.21
C LEU A 244 -10.95 7.97 -15.39
N GLY A 245 -10.99 8.06 -14.06
CA GLY A 245 -10.17 7.23 -13.18
C GLY A 245 -8.83 7.85 -12.77
N ASN A 246 -8.74 9.18 -12.63
CA ASN A 246 -7.49 9.87 -12.25
C ASN A 246 -6.69 9.18 -11.11
N THR A 247 -7.35 8.79 -10.04
CA THR A 247 -6.72 8.19 -8.84
C THR A 247 -6.34 6.74 -9.09
N PHE A 248 -7.15 6.02 -9.85
CA PHE A 248 -6.80 4.69 -10.35
C PHE A 248 -5.50 4.73 -11.15
N TRP A 249 -5.40 5.65 -12.12
CA TRP A 249 -4.19 5.80 -12.94
C TRP A 249 -2.98 6.25 -12.12
N ALA A 250 -3.16 7.09 -11.10
CA ALA A 250 -2.11 7.41 -10.14
C ALA A 250 -1.60 6.14 -9.42
N CYS A 251 -2.50 5.28 -8.97
CA CYS A 251 -2.13 4.01 -8.31
C CYS A 251 -1.41 3.06 -9.27
N VAL A 252 -1.86 2.94 -10.52
CA VAL A 252 -1.21 2.13 -11.56
C VAL A 252 0.20 2.68 -11.85
N LEU A 253 0.35 4.00 -11.96
CA LEU A 253 1.64 4.64 -12.18
C LEU A 253 2.61 4.40 -11.02
N LEU A 254 2.14 4.52 -9.77
CA LEU A 254 2.93 4.18 -8.59
C LEU A 254 3.31 2.70 -8.58
N LEU A 255 2.38 1.79 -8.88
CA LEU A 255 2.63 0.35 -8.90
C LEU A 255 3.72 0.01 -9.91
N VAL A 256 3.61 0.53 -11.13
CA VAL A 256 4.59 0.30 -12.21
C VAL A 256 5.93 0.96 -11.88
N GLY A 257 5.94 2.21 -11.40
CA GLY A 257 7.15 2.95 -11.04
C GLY A 257 7.95 2.29 -9.91
N LEU A 258 7.25 1.86 -8.85
CA LEU A 258 7.84 1.11 -7.73
C LEU A 258 8.31 -0.27 -8.17
N GLY A 259 7.53 -0.99 -8.99
CA GLY A 259 7.95 -2.28 -9.55
C GLY A 259 9.20 -2.18 -10.43
N TRP A 260 9.31 -1.12 -11.24
CA TRP A 260 10.52 -0.83 -12.01
C TRP A 260 11.73 -0.59 -11.10
N LYS A 261 11.58 0.22 -10.04
CA LYS A 261 12.63 0.41 -9.03
C LYS A 261 13.04 -0.89 -8.36
N LEU A 262 12.08 -1.73 -7.99
CA LEU A 262 12.36 -3.02 -7.35
C LEU A 262 13.12 -3.98 -8.29
N ARG A 263 12.74 -4.04 -9.57
CA ARG A 263 13.45 -4.84 -10.59
C ARG A 263 14.87 -4.35 -10.81
N LYS A 264 15.10 -3.04 -10.74
CA LYS A 264 16.44 -2.49 -10.86
C LYS A 264 17.32 -2.87 -9.67
N LEU A 265 16.80 -2.75 -8.44
CA LEU A 265 17.48 -3.23 -7.23
C LEU A 265 17.77 -4.74 -7.28
N LYS A 266 16.90 -5.52 -7.92
CA LYS A 266 17.10 -6.97 -8.14
C LYS A 266 18.26 -7.28 -9.08
N ASN A 267 18.49 -6.43 -10.09
CA ASN A 267 19.47 -6.64 -11.16
C ASN A 267 20.85 -6.05 -10.85
N HIS A 268 20.93 -4.96 -10.09
CA HIS A 268 22.21 -4.41 -9.64
C HIS A 268 22.82 -5.30 -8.55
N ARG A 269 24.12 -5.59 -8.67
CA ARG A 269 24.93 -6.33 -7.67
C ARG A 269 25.29 -5.45 -6.45
N ASP A 270 24.92 -4.19 -6.48
CA ASP A 270 25.59 -3.18 -5.68
C ASP A 270 24.83 -2.98 -4.37
N PHE A 271 25.25 -3.69 -3.32
CA PHE A 271 25.27 -3.23 -1.92
C PHE A 271 25.91 -4.31 -1.03
N HIS A 272 27.00 -4.93 -1.48
CA HIS A 272 27.88 -5.68 -0.57
C HIS A 272 28.95 -4.80 0.10
N ASP A 273 29.18 -3.56 -0.38
CA ASP A 273 30.30 -2.72 0.10
C ASP A 273 29.95 -1.23 0.32
N ALA A 274 28.76 -0.90 0.83
CA ALA A 274 28.55 0.41 1.44
C ALA A 274 28.61 0.26 2.96
N ALA A 275 29.84 0.31 3.45
CA ALA A 275 30.25 0.60 4.82
C ALA A 275 29.11 0.70 5.85
N LEU A 276 28.81 -0.42 6.51
CA LEU A 276 28.61 -0.31 7.95
C LEU A 276 29.94 0.21 8.51
N PRO A 277 29.96 1.31 9.28
CA PRO A 277 31.15 1.67 10.04
C PRO A 277 31.52 0.43 10.85
N GLN A 278 32.71 -0.10 10.62
CA GLN A 278 33.28 -1.10 11.52
C GLN A 278 33.29 -0.47 12.92
N PRO A 279 32.96 -1.20 14.00
CA PRO A 279 32.85 -0.61 15.34
C PRO A 279 34.14 0.00 15.90
N ASN A 280 35.25 -0.06 15.15
CA ASN A 280 36.60 0.18 15.63
C ASN A 280 37.41 1.19 14.79
N ASP A 281 36.79 2.07 14.01
CA ASP A 281 37.54 3.16 13.36
C ASP A 281 37.44 4.45 14.22
N PRO A 282 38.52 4.85 14.92
CA PRO A 282 38.54 6.05 15.74
C PRO A 282 38.74 7.27 14.83
N LEU A 283 37.64 7.83 14.33
CA LEU A 283 37.64 9.15 13.70
C LEU A 283 37.98 10.22 14.76
N SER A 284 39.27 10.51 14.85
CA SER A 284 39.83 11.87 14.77
C SER A 284 38.80 13.01 14.87
N PHE A 285 38.61 13.51 16.08
CA PHE A 285 38.18 14.89 16.29
C PHE A 285 39.37 15.83 16.00
N PRO A 286 39.17 16.98 15.34
CA PRO A 286 40.19 18.02 15.33
C PRO A 286 40.35 18.54 16.77
N PRO A 287 41.57 18.84 17.24
CA PRO A 287 41.75 19.30 18.62
C PRO A 287 41.08 20.66 18.79
N SER A 288 40.12 20.71 19.71
CA SER A 288 39.59 21.96 20.26
C SER A 288 40.74 22.69 20.96
N GLN A 289 41.08 23.90 20.51
CA GLN A 289 41.86 24.82 21.32
C GLN A 289 41.04 25.16 22.57
N GLY A 290 41.47 24.63 23.71
CA GLY A 290 40.77 24.78 24.98
C GLY A 290 41.76 24.80 26.13
N GLY A 291 42.06 26.02 26.58
CA GLY A 291 42.35 26.42 27.96
C GLY A 291 43.08 25.44 28.87
N ASP A 292 44.36 25.75 29.10
CA ASP A 292 45.14 25.29 30.23
C ASP A 292 44.38 25.51 31.55
N THR A 293 43.95 24.42 32.17
CA THR A 293 43.45 24.40 33.55
C THR A 293 44.27 23.40 34.36
N ARG A 294 45.59 23.57 34.39
CA ARG A 294 46.45 23.02 35.44
C ARG A 294 47.23 24.14 36.12
N GLY A 295 46.52 24.91 36.94
CA GLY A 295 47.13 25.99 37.71
C GLY A 295 46.25 26.54 38.83
N CYS A 296 45.56 25.71 39.62
CA CYS A 296 45.03 26.20 40.89
C CYS A 296 44.67 25.06 41.87
N LYS A 297 45.69 24.54 42.56
CA LYS A 297 45.55 23.88 43.86
C LYS A 297 46.93 23.75 44.49
N LYS A 298 47.43 24.85 45.03
CA LYS A 298 48.48 24.93 46.07
C LYS A 298 48.74 26.40 46.38
N THR A 299 48.01 26.94 47.36
CA THR A 299 48.58 27.88 48.33
C THR A 299 47.83 27.70 49.65
N PHE A 300 48.48 26.97 50.55
CA PHE A 300 48.19 26.99 51.97
C PHE A 300 48.48 28.39 52.52
N GLN A 301 47.60 28.84 53.42
CA GLN A 301 47.90 29.60 54.64
C GLN A 301 49.30 30.22 54.74
N ASN A 302 49.36 31.56 54.74
CA ASN A 302 50.06 32.33 55.75
C ASN A 302 49.83 33.85 55.58
N LEU A 303 49.72 34.53 56.73
CA LEU A 303 49.87 35.98 57.00
C LEU A 303 48.60 36.85 57.11
N SER A 304 48.05 36.86 58.33
CA SER A 304 47.79 38.04 59.19
C SER A 304 47.53 39.41 58.56
N SER A 305 46.32 39.94 58.77
CA SER A 305 46.04 41.19 59.53
C SER A 305 44.55 41.20 59.88
#